data_AF-A0A7J9Y4Y8-F1
#
_entry.id   AF-A0A7J9Y4Y8-F1
#
_cell.length_a   1.000
_cell.length_b   1.000
_cell.length_c   1.000
_cell.angle_alpha   90.00
_cell.angle_beta   90.00
_cell.angle_gamma   90.00
#
_symmetry.space_group_name_H-M   'P 1'
#
loop_
_entity.id
_entity.type
_entity.pdbx_description
1 polymer ?
#
loop_
_entity_poly.entity_id
_entity_poly.type
_entity_poly.pdbx_seq_one_letter_code
_entity_poly.pdbx_strand_id
1 'polypeptide(L)'
;NTLVWRGIPPHCTAGAPVVTQWLRGMLDTDPYLAGETRTVFLGEVAYVTVRHPYLAQVPDTPYQHLETLGCIWRESIAYRKEADERVRTFASLLHTDTAGRAFVAELVRTSGLPAAKWLRQLFDTLLRPLLHVLYRYGVTFNPHGQNTLLGFDADDVPRRLFLKDFVDDVCVSFTAVPERGPEPDGHDHVLPRKHPSVIRQHVVDQVFVGHFRYLAPLCAEQLGVPETQFWAMARQSILDFQGGFGRRFPGLRGRFAEYDLLAPEIPRYALNRDRIVVTRYGDRALRHALCPNGVLPNPLARQ
;
A
#
# COMPACT_ATOMS: atom_id res chain seq x y z
N ASN A 1 4.42 -16.92 7.32
CA ASN A 1 4.47 -17.32 5.91
C ASN A 1 5.03 -16.16 5.08
N THR A 2 5.96 -16.49 4.16
CA THR A 2 6.96 -15.66 3.42
C THR A 2 8.17 -15.17 4.23
N LEU A 3 8.06 -14.05 4.97
CA LEU A 3 9.20 -13.46 5.71
C LEU A 3 9.05 -13.49 7.23
N VAL A 4 7.81 -13.44 7.73
CA VAL A 4 7.47 -13.27 9.16
C VAL A 4 6.49 -14.36 9.59
N TRP A 5 6.52 -14.71 10.88
CA TRP A 5 5.49 -15.54 11.51
C TRP A 5 4.10 -14.89 11.36
N ARG A 6 3.04 -15.68 11.19
CA ARG A 6 1.66 -15.18 11.00
C ARG A 6 0.91 -15.24 12.32
N GLY A 7 1.46 -14.56 13.32
CA GLY A 7 0.82 -14.37 14.62
C GLY A 7 0.05 -13.06 14.67
N ILE A 8 -0.66 -12.85 15.77
CA ILE A 8 -1.38 -11.61 16.08
C ILE A 8 -0.59 -10.83 17.17
N PRO A 9 0.18 -9.80 16.81
CA PRO A 9 0.99 -9.01 17.74
C PRO A 9 0.14 -8.27 18.78
N PRO A 10 0.28 -8.55 20.10
CA PRO A 10 -0.51 -7.85 21.12
C PRO A 10 -0.32 -6.34 21.13
N HIS A 11 0.90 -5.87 20.85
CA HIS A 11 1.25 -4.45 20.88
C HIS A 11 0.66 -3.67 19.69
N CYS A 12 0.65 -4.26 18.48
CA CYS A 12 0.00 -3.62 17.33
C CYS A 12 -1.52 -3.70 17.48
N THR A 13 -2.06 -4.90 17.74
CA THR A 13 -3.52 -5.12 17.76
C THR A 13 -4.28 -4.28 18.76
N ALA A 14 -3.66 -3.93 19.89
CA ALA A 14 -4.24 -3.03 20.87
C ALA A 14 -4.60 -1.65 20.27
N GLY A 15 -3.81 -1.18 19.32
CA GLY A 15 -4.01 0.08 18.61
C GLY A 15 -4.96 0.01 17.42
N ALA A 16 -5.42 -1.18 17.00
CA ALA A 16 -6.12 -1.33 15.72
C ALA A 16 -7.40 -0.46 15.60
N PRO A 17 -8.31 -0.44 16.59
CA PRO A 17 -9.52 0.39 16.51
C PRO A 17 -9.23 1.88 16.53
N VAL A 18 -8.26 2.33 17.33
CA VAL A 18 -7.94 3.76 17.46
C VAL A 18 -7.20 4.28 16.22
N VAL A 19 -6.30 3.48 15.63
CA VAL A 19 -5.65 3.79 14.35
C VAL A 19 -6.70 3.86 13.23
N THR A 20 -7.64 2.90 13.20
CA THR A 20 -8.76 2.91 12.26
C THR A 20 -9.61 4.16 12.40
N GLN A 21 -10.00 4.55 13.63
CA GLN A 21 -10.80 5.74 13.87
C GLN A 21 -10.08 7.02 13.40
N TRP A 22 -8.78 7.11 13.68
CA TRP A 22 -7.95 8.24 13.25
C TRP A 22 -7.86 8.34 11.71
N LEU A 23 -7.60 7.22 11.02
CA LEU A 23 -7.56 7.17 9.56
C LEU A 23 -8.92 7.48 8.92
N ARG A 24 -10.03 7.03 9.51
CA ARG A 24 -11.38 7.38 9.06
C ARG A 24 -11.66 8.86 9.23
N GLY A 25 -11.31 9.44 10.39
CA GLY A 25 -11.46 10.88 10.62
C GLY A 25 -10.72 11.72 9.58
N MET A 26 -9.53 11.28 9.16
CA MET A 26 -8.78 11.89 8.06
C MET A 26 -9.51 11.76 6.71
N LEU A 27 -10.02 10.56 6.39
CA LEU A 27 -10.72 10.29 5.14
C LEU A 27 -12.02 11.09 5.04
N ASP A 28 -12.83 11.10 6.10
CA ASP A 28 -14.15 11.72 6.14
C ASP A 28 -14.09 13.26 6.09
N THR A 29 -12.97 13.85 6.54
CA THR A 29 -12.76 15.30 6.54
C THR A 29 -11.97 15.81 5.34
N ASP A 30 -11.43 14.93 4.50
CA ASP A 30 -10.68 15.30 3.30
C ASP A 30 -11.58 15.22 2.04
N PRO A 31 -11.96 16.36 1.42
CA PRO A 31 -12.86 16.37 0.27
C PRO A 31 -12.28 15.67 -0.98
N TYR A 32 -10.96 15.58 -1.09
CA TYR A 32 -10.33 14.88 -2.20
C TYR A 32 -10.46 13.36 -2.04
N LEU A 33 -10.22 12.84 -0.83
CA LEU A 33 -10.35 11.41 -0.54
C LEU A 33 -11.81 10.94 -0.51
N ALA A 34 -12.70 11.69 0.15
CA ALA A 34 -14.11 11.32 0.27
C ALA A 34 -14.90 11.58 -1.02
N GLY A 35 -14.65 12.72 -1.68
CA GLY A 35 -15.43 13.16 -2.84
C GLY A 35 -14.85 12.72 -4.18
N GLU A 36 -13.58 13.05 -4.44
CA GLU A 36 -12.98 12.87 -5.77
C GLU A 36 -12.51 11.42 -6.01
N THR A 37 -11.66 10.89 -5.13
CA THR A 37 -11.16 9.50 -5.27
C THR A 37 -12.11 8.47 -4.68
N ARG A 38 -13.04 8.90 -3.81
CA ARG A 38 -14.01 8.07 -3.08
C ARG A 38 -13.32 6.86 -2.44
N THR A 39 -12.15 7.07 -1.87
CA THR A 39 -11.32 6.01 -1.28
C THR A 39 -12.05 5.38 -0.12
N VAL A 40 -11.84 4.09 0.09
CA VAL A 40 -12.45 3.36 1.21
C VAL A 40 -11.37 2.69 2.05
N PHE A 41 -11.41 2.96 3.35
CA PHE A 41 -10.58 2.28 4.33
C PHE A 41 -11.40 1.20 5.04
N LEU A 42 -11.00 -0.07 4.88
CA LEU A 42 -11.59 -1.24 5.55
C LEU A 42 -10.85 -1.47 6.87
N GLY A 43 -11.31 -0.81 7.91
CA GLY A 43 -10.60 -0.73 9.18
C GLY A 43 -10.83 -1.92 10.10
N GLU A 44 -9.85 -2.16 10.96
CA GLU A 44 -9.94 -3.06 12.10
C GLU A 44 -10.72 -2.39 13.23
N VAL A 45 -11.90 -2.91 13.58
CA VAL A 45 -12.84 -2.25 14.51
C VAL A 45 -12.88 -2.87 15.89
N ALA A 46 -12.39 -4.10 16.05
CA ALA A 46 -12.28 -4.76 17.34
C ALA A 46 -11.10 -5.73 17.33
N TYR A 47 -10.58 -6.04 18.51
CA TYR A 47 -9.53 -7.04 18.69
C TYR A 47 -9.71 -7.78 20.02
N VAL A 48 -9.11 -8.96 20.11
CA VAL A 48 -8.84 -9.65 21.36
C VAL A 48 -7.46 -10.29 21.27
N THR A 49 -6.66 -10.18 22.31
CA THR A 49 -5.36 -10.82 22.37
C THR A 49 -5.17 -11.46 23.73
N VAL A 50 -4.75 -12.74 23.74
CA VAL A 50 -4.47 -13.48 24.97
C VAL A 50 -2.97 -13.56 25.15
N ARG A 51 -2.45 -12.83 26.14
CA ARG A 51 -1.01 -12.87 26.47
C ARG A 51 -0.67 -14.22 27.10
N HIS A 52 0.41 -14.84 26.63
CA HIS A 52 0.87 -16.10 27.19
C HIS A 52 1.36 -15.89 28.64
N PRO A 53 0.80 -16.59 29.66
CA PRO A 53 1.04 -16.25 31.07
C PRO A 53 2.50 -16.45 31.50
N TYR A 54 3.19 -17.45 30.95
CA TYR A 54 4.58 -17.76 31.31
C TYR A 54 5.60 -17.08 30.38
N LEU A 55 5.53 -17.37 29.09
CA LEU A 55 6.49 -16.86 28.09
C LEU A 55 6.52 -15.33 27.99
N ALA A 56 5.43 -14.62 28.25
CA ALA A 56 5.44 -13.15 28.24
C ALA A 56 6.30 -12.54 29.37
N GLN A 57 6.67 -13.34 30.38
CA GLN A 57 7.53 -12.91 31.50
C GLN A 57 9.00 -13.23 31.26
N VAL A 58 9.32 -14.04 30.24
CA VAL A 58 10.70 -14.46 29.94
C VAL A 58 11.31 -13.46 28.95
N PRO A 59 12.42 -12.77 29.33
CA PRO A 59 13.11 -11.85 28.44
C PRO A 59 13.53 -12.52 27.13
N ASP A 60 13.50 -11.76 26.04
CA ASP A 60 13.92 -12.20 24.70
C ASP A 60 13.20 -13.45 24.16
N THR A 61 12.03 -13.79 24.73
CA THR A 61 11.16 -14.82 24.17
C THR A 61 10.90 -14.52 22.69
N PRO A 62 11.07 -15.51 21.79
CA PRO A 62 10.80 -15.30 20.39
C PRO A 62 9.37 -14.80 20.16
N TYR A 63 9.22 -13.70 19.42
CA TYR A 63 7.94 -12.98 19.31
C TYR A 63 6.80 -13.91 18.86
N GLN A 64 7.09 -14.86 17.96
CA GLN A 64 6.15 -15.85 17.46
C GLN A 64 5.40 -16.64 18.54
N HIS A 65 6.01 -16.87 19.71
CA HIS A 65 5.35 -17.55 20.83
C HIS A 65 4.43 -16.63 21.62
N LEU A 66 4.62 -15.31 21.51
CA LEU A 66 3.81 -14.28 22.15
C LEU A 66 2.62 -13.83 21.29
N GLU A 67 2.57 -14.27 20.03
CA GLU A 67 1.58 -13.89 19.03
C GLU A 67 0.64 -15.04 18.64
N THR A 68 0.53 -16.07 19.47
CA THR A 68 -0.14 -17.35 19.13
C THR A 68 -1.66 -17.31 19.26
N LEU A 69 -2.22 -16.42 20.09
CA LEU A 69 -3.66 -16.35 20.33
C LEU A 69 -4.17 -14.90 20.33
N GLY A 70 -4.80 -14.53 19.23
CA GLY A 70 -5.52 -13.28 19.09
C GLY A 70 -6.48 -13.31 17.91
N CYS A 71 -7.36 -12.32 17.84
CA CYS A 71 -8.30 -12.14 16.75
C CYS A 71 -8.52 -10.63 16.52
N ILE A 72 -8.76 -10.27 15.26
CA ILE A 72 -9.10 -8.92 14.83
C ILE A 72 -10.34 -9.01 13.96
N TRP A 73 -11.30 -8.12 14.19
CA TRP A 73 -12.46 -7.96 13.32
C TRP A 73 -12.26 -6.74 12.43
N ARG A 74 -12.37 -6.96 11.11
CA ARG A 74 -12.28 -5.93 10.08
C ARG A 74 -13.64 -5.74 9.44
N GLU A 75 -13.93 -4.51 9.04
CA GLU A 75 -15.10 -4.22 8.21
C GLU A 75 -15.12 -5.07 6.94
N SER A 76 -16.30 -5.57 6.60
CA SER A 76 -16.49 -6.31 5.36
C SER A 76 -16.69 -5.35 4.19
N ILE A 77 -16.01 -5.66 3.09
CA ILE A 77 -16.19 -4.98 1.80
C ILE A 77 -17.65 -5.00 1.33
N ALA A 78 -18.42 -6.03 1.70
CA ALA A 78 -19.83 -6.17 1.32
C ALA A 78 -20.70 -4.99 1.75
N TYR A 79 -20.35 -4.32 2.86
CA TYR A 79 -21.09 -3.16 3.39
C TYR A 79 -20.52 -1.81 2.94
N ARG A 80 -19.38 -1.81 2.24
CA ARG A 80 -18.65 -0.59 1.85
C ARG A 80 -18.58 -0.39 0.34
N LYS A 81 -18.88 -1.43 -0.45
CA LYS A 81 -18.99 -1.33 -1.91
C LYS A 81 -20.32 -0.72 -2.33
N GLU A 82 -20.37 -0.09 -3.50
CA GLU A 82 -21.67 0.27 -4.11
C GLU A 82 -22.38 -0.98 -4.64
N ALA A 83 -23.70 -0.91 -4.86
CA ALA A 83 -24.53 -2.04 -5.28
C ALA A 83 -23.94 -2.80 -6.49
N ASP A 84 -23.61 -2.08 -7.56
CA ASP A 84 -23.12 -2.63 -8.83
C ASP A 84 -21.59 -2.67 -8.94
N GLU A 85 -20.88 -2.28 -7.88
CA GLU A 85 -19.43 -2.29 -7.88
C GLU A 85 -18.88 -3.70 -7.68
N ARG A 86 -17.96 -4.08 -8.58
CA ARG A 86 -17.19 -5.32 -8.53
C ARG A 86 -15.86 -5.02 -7.86
N VAL A 87 -15.61 -5.59 -6.70
CA VAL A 87 -14.35 -5.35 -5.97
C VAL A 87 -13.42 -6.55 -6.12
N ARG A 88 -12.18 -6.30 -6.56
CA ARG A 88 -11.18 -7.35 -6.80
C ARG A 88 -9.86 -6.99 -6.14
N THR A 89 -9.14 -8.00 -5.66
CA THR A 89 -7.78 -7.81 -5.14
C THR A 89 -6.85 -7.28 -6.22
N PHE A 90 -5.98 -6.33 -5.88
CA PHE A 90 -4.99 -5.78 -6.81
C PHE A 90 -4.04 -6.87 -7.34
N ALA A 91 -3.77 -7.91 -6.54
CA ALA A 91 -3.02 -9.10 -6.97
C ALA A 91 -3.66 -9.81 -8.18
N SER A 92 -5.00 -9.73 -8.35
CA SER A 92 -5.68 -10.39 -9.47
C SER A 92 -5.24 -9.87 -10.83
N LEU A 93 -4.76 -8.61 -10.92
CA LEU A 93 -4.26 -8.06 -12.18
C LEU A 93 -2.98 -8.74 -12.69
N LEU A 94 -2.28 -9.48 -11.82
CA LEU A 94 -1.12 -10.30 -12.16
C LEU A 94 -1.48 -11.76 -12.43
N HIS A 95 -2.76 -12.12 -12.32
CA HIS A 95 -3.20 -13.48 -12.56
C HIS A 95 -3.15 -13.81 -14.04
N THR A 96 -2.58 -14.96 -14.34
CA THR A 96 -2.64 -15.60 -15.65
C THR A 96 -3.28 -16.97 -15.45
N ASP A 97 -4.28 -17.30 -16.27
CA ASP A 97 -4.95 -18.60 -16.18
C ASP A 97 -4.06 -19.73 -16.74
N THR A 98 -4.55 -20.97 -16.67
CA THR A 98 -3.80 -22.15 -17.16
C THR A 98 -3.60 -22.17 -18.67
N ALA A 99 -4.28 -21.31 -19.43
CA ALA A 99 -4.12 -21.16 -20.87
C ALA A 99 -3.21 -19.97 -21.23
N GLY A 100 -2.62 -19.28 -20.24
CA GLY A 100 -1.74 -18.14 -20.47
C GLY A 100 -2.46 -16.81 -20.63
N ARG A 101 -3.79 -16.74 -20.43
CA ARG A 101 -4.53 -15.46 -20.56
C ARG A 101 -4.40 -14.63 -19.29
N ALA A 102 -3.92 -13.40 -19.44
CA ALA A 102 -3.79 -12.46 -18.34
C ALA A 102 -5.16 -11.89 -17.98
N PHE A 103 -5.52 -11.90 -16.70
CA PHE A 103 -6.79 -11.38 -16.22
C PHE A 103 -6.96 -9.89 -16.54
N VAL A 104 -5.88 -9.10 -16.46
CA VAL A 104 -5.90 -7.68 -16.86
C VAL A 104 -6.26 -7.50 -18.34
N ALA A 105 -5.82 -8.40 -19.22
CA ALA A 105 -6.13 -8.31 -20.64
C ALA A 105 -7.62 -8.51 -20.90
N GLU A 106 -8.24 -9.44 -20.17
CA GLU A 106 -9.68 -9.68 -20.21
C GLU A 106 -10.50 -8.50 -19.67
N LEU A 107 -10.06 -7.85 -18.58
CA LEU A 107 -10.72 -6.64 -18.07
C LEU A 107 -10.66 -5.48 -19.08
N VAL A 108 -9.52 -5.27 -19.71
CA VAL A 108 -9.37 -4.24 -20.75
C VAL A 108 -10.29 -4.53 -21.94
N ARG A 109 -10.31 -5.78 -22.41
CA ARG A 109 -11.15 -6.21 -23.54
C ARG A 109 -12.64 -6.05 -23.24
N THR A 110 -13.08 -6.45 -22.05
CA THR A 110 -14.48 -6.33 -21.62
C THR A 110 -14.92 -4.89 -21.43
N SER A 111 -14.01 -3.99 -21.02
CA SER A 111 -14.30 -2.56 -20.90
C SER A 111 -14.53 -1.82 -22.22
N GLY A 112 -14.13 -2.40 -23.35
CA GLY A 112 -14.17 -1.73 -24.66
C GLY A 112 -13.24 -0.51 -24.78
N LEU A 113 -12.44 -0.19 -23.76
CA LEU A 113 -11.50 0.93 -23.80
C LEU A 113 -10.19 0.54 -24.51
N PRO A 114 -9.53 1.49 -25.19
CA PRO A 114 -8.14 1.33 -25.58
C PRO A 114 -7.26 1.02 -24.36
N ALA A 115 -6.36 0.06 -24.47
CA ALA A 115 -5.54 -0.42 -23.36
C ALA A 115 -4.81 0.70 -22.61
N ALA A 116 -4.20 1.65 -23.33
CA ALA A 116 -3.53 2.81 -22.74
C ALA A 116 -4.49 3.68 -21.89
N LYS A 117 -5.75 3.86 -22.31
CA LYS A 117 -6.75 4.63 -21.58
C LYS A 117 -7.19 3.89 -20.31
N TRP A 118 -7.42 2.57 -20.40
CA TRP A 118 -7.77 1.76 -19.25
C TRP A 118 -6.62 1.71 -18.21
N LEU A 119 -5.37 1.52 -18.66
CA LEU A 119 -4.20 1.54 -17.79
C LEU A 119 -4.00 2.91 -17.14
N ARG A 120 -4.23 3.99 -17.88
CA ARG A 120 -4.20 5.34 -17.31
C ARG A 120 -5.24 5.51 -16.19
N GLN A 121 -6.45 4.99 -16.39
CA GLN A 121 -7.49 4.98 -15.36
C GLN A 121 -7.10 4.11 -14.16
N LEU A 122 -6.45 2.96 -14.37
CA LEU A 122 -5.90 2.12 -13.29
C LEU A 122 -4.87 2.91 -12.46
N PHE A 123 -3.90 3.55 -13.12
CA PHE A 123 -2.86 4.33 -12.43
C PHE A 123 -3.45 5.49 -11.65
N ASP A 124 -4.38 6.23 -12.23
CA ASP A 124 -5.05 7.34 -11.56
C ASP A 124 -5.90 6.85 -10.38
N THR A 125 -6.61 5.73 -10.51
CA THR A 125 -7.43 5.14 -9.42
C THR A 125 -6.57 4.68 -8.24
N LEU A 126 -5.39 4.12 -8.53
CA LEU A 126 -4.47 3.60 -7.51
C LEU A 126 -3.61 4.71 -6.89
N LEU A 127 -2.88 5.45 -7.72
CA LEU A 127 -1.80 6.33 -7.28
C LEU A 127 -2.33 7.60 -6.65
N ARG A 128 -3.38 8.22 -7.19
CA ARG A 128 -3.88 9.50 -6.69
C ARG A 128 -4.19 9.52 -5.20
N PRO A 129 -5.01 8.60 -4.65
CA PRO A 129 -5.27 8.58 -3.21
C PRO A 129 -4.03 8.20 -2.39
N LEU A 130 -3.17 7.30 -2.87
CA LEU A 130 -1.92 6.94 -2.18
C LEU A 130 -0.97 8.14 -2.08
N LEU A 131 -0.79 8.86 -3.19
CA LEU A 131 0.04 10.06 -3.27
C LEU A 131 -0.55 11.20 -2.43
N HIS A 132 -1.87 11.35 -2.41
CA HIS A 132 -2.52 12.35 -1.59
C HIS A 132 -2.27 12.08 -0.11
N VAL A 133 -2.44 10.85 0.35
CA VAL A 133 -2.16 10.50 1.76
C VAL A 133 -0.68 10.68 2.10
N LEU A 134 0.21 10.29 1.19
CA LEU A 134 1.65 10.48 1.32
C LEU A 134 2.05 11.95 1.43
N TYR A 135 1.62 12.78 0.48
CA TYR A 135 2.04 14.18 0.42
C TYR A 135 1.23 15.10 1.33
N ARG A 136 -0.03 14.82 1.66
CA ARG A 136 -0.83 15.66 2.58
C ARG A 136 -0.62 15.30 4.04
N TYR A 137 -0.42 14.02 4.34
CA TYR A 137 -0.38 13.54 5.72
C TYR A 137 0.95 12.88 6.10
N GLY A 138 1.86 12.63 5.16
CA GLY A 138 3.10 11.91 5.47
C GLY A 138 2.81 10.51 5.99
N VAL A 139 1.70 9.92 5.54
CA VAL A 139 1.24 8.59 5.90
C VAL A 139 1.44 7.70 4.68
N THR A 140 1.90 6.48 4.89
CA THR A 140 1.84 5.46 3.84
C THR A 140 1.19 4.21 4.39
N PHE A 141 0.61 3.46 3.46
CA PHE A 141 0.17 2.10 3.67
C PHE A 141 1.23 1.16 3.10
N ASN A 142 0.98 -0.14 3.18
CA ASN A 142 1.73 -1.15 2.43
C ASN A 142 0.85 -1.66 1.28
N PRO A 143 0.74 -0.92 0.15
CA PRO A 143 -0.29 -1.14 -0.88
C PRO A 143 0.05 -2.32 -1.80
N HIS A 144 0.48 -3.45 -1.25
CA HIS A 144 0.78 -4.64 -2.03
C HIS A 144 -0.49 -5.33 -2.54
N GLY A 145 -0.34 -6.26 -3.48
CA GLY A 145 -1.44 -6.92 -4.16
C GLY A 145 -2.57 -7.42 -3.24
N GLN A 146 -2.22 -7.96 -2.06
CA GLN A 146 -3.20 -8.50 -1.12
C GLN A 146 -3.91 -7.44 -0.23
N ASN A 147 -3.31 -6.27 0.04
CA ASN A 147 -3.87 -5.24 0.95
C ASN A 147 -4.56 -4.11 0.20
N THR A 148 -4.38 -4.11 -1.12
CA THR A 148 -5.04 -3.21 -2.05
C THR A 148 -6.16 -3.96 -2.77
N LEU A 149 -7.36 -3.39 -2.78
CA LEU A 149 -8.45 -3.82 -3.66
C LEU A 149 -8.86 -2.65 -4.56
N LEU A 150 -9.38 -2.98 -5.73
CA LEU A 150 -9.89 -2.02 -6.71
C LEU A 150 -11.36 -2.29 -6.93
N GLY A 151 -12.15 -1.23 -6.86
CA GLY A 151 -13.54 -1.22 -7.29
C GLY A 151 -13.64 -0.97 -8.78
N PHE A 152 -14.42 -1.80 -9.47
CA PHE A 152 -14.70 -1.70 -10.89
C PHE A 152 -16.19 -1.44 -11.10
N ASP A 153 -16.51 -0.68 -12.13
CA ASP A 153 -17.91 -0.54 -12.58
C ASP A 153 -18.37 -1.77 -13.38
N ALA A 154 -19.58 -1.68 -13.93
CA ALA A 154 -20.20 -2.75 -14.72
C ALA A 154 -19.40 -3.10 -15.99
N ASP A 155 -18.64 -2.13 -16.51
CA ASP A 155 -17.79 -2.25 -17.70
C ASP A 155 -16.33 -2.60 -17.33
N ASP A 156 -16.08 -3.07 -16.11
CA ASP A 156 -14.75 -3.48 -15.66
C ASP A 156 -13.67 -2.37 -15.76
N VAL A 157 -14.08 -1.10 -15.63
CA VAL A 157 -13.19 0.05 -15.52
C VAL A 157 -12.90 0.36 -14.04
N PRO A 158 -11.63 0.53 -13.62
CA PRO A 158 -11.30 0.83 -12.22
C PRO A 158 -11.79 2.22 -11.81
N ARG A 159 -12.45 2.33 -10.66
CA ARG A 159 -13.13 3.56 -10.21
C ARG A 159 -12.71 4.08 -8.84
N ARG A 160 -12.36 3.21 -7.90
CA ARG A 160 -11.87 3.64 -6.58
C ARG A 160 -10.99 2.60 -5.90
N LEU A 161 -10.21 3.08 -4.94
CA LEU A 161 -9.26 2.32 -4.15
C LEU A 161 -9.88 1.88 -2.82
N PHE A 162 -9.66 0.64 -2.46
CA PHE A 162 -9.91 0.11 -1.12
C PHE A 162 -8.58 -0.32 -0.49
N LEU A 163 -8.34 0.09 0.74
CA LEU A 163 -7.17 -0.33 1.53
C LEU A 163 -7.61 -1.06 2.79
N LYS A 164 -6.80 -2.02 3.24
CA LYS A 164 -7.00 -2.80 4.48
C LYS A 164 -5.65 -3.09 5.14
N ASP A 165 -5.68 -3.72 6.33
CA ASP A 165 -4.51 -4.06 7.15
C ASP A 165 -3.77 -2.82 7.67
N PHE A 166 -4.44 -1.95 8.43
CA PHE A 166 -3.81 -0.70 8.85
C PHE A 166 -2.82 -0.89 9.98
N VAL A 167 -3.21 -1.67 10.99
CA VAL A 167 -2.46 -1.77 12.25
C VAL A 167 -1.03 -2.32 12.09
N ASP A 168 -0.78 -3.14 11.07
CA ASP A 168 0.55 -3.71 10.80
C ASP A 168 1.34 -2.90 9.74
N ASP A 169 0.67 -2.12 8.88
CA ASP A 169 1.27 -1.57 7.66
C ASP A 169 1.29 -0.05 7.57
N VAL A 170 0.51 0.66 8.40
CA VAL A 170 0.51 2.12 8.41
C VAL A 170 1.76 2.61 9.13
N CYS A 171 2.49 3.51 8.48
CA CYS A 171 3.55 4.26 9.13
C CYS A 171 3.47 5.74 8.76
N VAL A 172 4.00 6.57 9.66
CA VAL A 172 3.92 8.02 9.56
C VAL A 172 5.31 8.65 9.55
N SER A 173 5.41 9.83 8.96
CA SER A 173 6.65 10.60 8.96
C SER A 173 7.03 10.99 10.38
N PHE A 174 8.31 10.79 10.74
CA PHE A 174 8.83 11.32 11.99
C PHE A 174 8.87 12.85 11.98
N THR A 175 8.96 13.48 10.79
CA THR A 175 8.83 14.93 10.66
C THR A 175 7.39 15.32 11.01
N ALA A 176 7.23 16.40 11.77
CA ALA A 176 5.91 16.89 12.16
C ALA A 176 5.06 17.22 10.91
N VAL A 177 3.83 16.71 10.88
CA VAL A 177 2.85 16.99 9.82
C VAL A 177 1.57 17.47 10.51
N PRO A 178 1.36 18.79 10.61
CA PRO A 178 0.20 19.38 11.28
C PRO A 178 -1.14 18.89 10.73
N GLU A 179 -1.18 18.54 9.44
CA GLU A 179 -2.37 18.03 8.76
C GLU A 179 -2.94 16.75 9.37
N ARG A 180 -2.14 15.94 10.07
CA ARG A 180 -2.59 14.67 10.66
C ARG A 180 -3.52 14.83 11.86
N GLY A 181 -3.59 16.03 12.44
CA GLY A 181 -4.33 16.28 13.67
C GLY A 181 -3.78 15.46 14.86
N PRO A 182 -4.58 15.27 15.92
CA PRO A 182 -4.19 14.45 17.06
C PRO A 182 -3.96 12.99 16.67
N GLU A 183 -2.74 12.51 16.86
CA GLU A 183 -2.33 11.13 16.57
C GLU A 183 -2.76 10.17 17.71
N PRO A 184 -3.04 8.88 17.42
CA PRO A 184 -3.47 7.89 18.41
C PRO A 184 -2.40 7.46 19.43
N ASP A 185 -1.16 7.93 19.30
CA ASP A 185 -0.01 7.53 20.14
C ASP A 185 0.02 8.15 21.55
N GLY A 186 -1.11 8.64 22.06
CA GLY A 186 -1.17 9.37 23.33
C GLY A 186 -0.62 8.58 24.54
N HIS A 187 -0.63 7.23 24.49
CA HIS A 187 -0.21 6.36 25.60
C HIS A 187 0.75 5.23 25.19
N ASP A 188 0.69 4.72 23.95
CA ASP A 188 1.56 3.67 23.42
C ASP A 188 2.03 4.03 22.00
N HIS A 189 3.24 3.60 21.62
CA HIS A 189 3.79 3.80 20.28
C HIS A 189 3.14 2.83 19.26
N VAL A 190 1.90 3.12 18.85
CA VAL A 190 1.12 2.30 17.92
C VAL A 190 1.40 2.63 16.46
N LEU A 191 1.86 3.84 16.14
CA LEU A 191 2.27 4.25 14.79
C LEU A 191 3.80 4.26 14.64
N PRO A 192 4.38 3.35 13.83
CA PRO A 192 5.77 3.41 13.45
C PRO A 192 6.11 4.74 12.76
N ARG A 193 7.12 5.43 13.26
CA ARG A 193 7.64 6.68 12.68
C ARG A 193 8.88 6.40 11.83
N LYS A 194 8.89 6.89 10.59
CA LYS A 194 9.98 6.63 9.64
C LYS A 194 10.40 7.90 8.88
N HIS A 195 11.61 7.88 8.32
CA HIS A 195 12.09 8.96 7.45
C HIS A 195 11.25 9.00 6.16
N PRO A 196 10.95 10.19 5.59
CA PRO A 196 10.22 10.31 4.31
C PRO A 196 10.74 9.40 3.19
N SER A 197 12.07 9.25 3.07
CA SER A 197 12.69 8.34 2.09
C SER A 197 12.37 6.86 2.30
N VAL A 198 12.09 6.43 3.54
CA VAL A 198 11.66 5.05 3.85
C VAL A 198 10.16 4.90 3.63
N ILE A 199 9.37 5.93 3.92
CA ILE A 199 7.92 5.94 3.71
C ILE A 199 7.58 5.86 2.22
N ARG A 200 8.21 6.71 1.39
CA ARG A 200 8.01 6.66 -0.07
C ARG A 200 8.41 5.30 -0.64
N GLN A 201 9.39 4.65 -0.02
CA GLN A 201 9.87 3.35 -0.46
C GLN A 201 8.80 2.27 -0.38
N HIS A 202 7.84 2.35 0.56
CA HIS A 202 6.72 1.39 0.59
C HIS A 202 5.89 1.46 -0.70
N VAL A 203 5.66 2.66 -1.27
CA VAL A 203 4.98 2.80 -2.56
C VAL A 203 5.84 2.21 -3.68
N VAL A 204 7.13 2.53 -3.70
CA VAL A 204 8.08 2.00 -4.70
C VAL A 204 8.14 0.48 -4.68
N ASP A 205 8.37 -0.12 -3.51
CA ASP A 205 8.55 -1.55 -3.36
C ASP A 205 7.27 -2.32 -3.65
N GLN A 206 6.12 -1.85 -3.18
CA GLN A 206 4.88 -2.61 -3.32
C GLN A 206 4.17 -2.38 -4.65
N VAL A 207 4.13 -1.14 -5.13
CA VAL A 207 3.43 -0.81 -6.38
C VAL A 207 4.36 -0.98 -7.57
N PHE A 208 5.53 -0.35 -7.57
CA PHE A 208 6.38 -0.34 -8.76
C PHE A 208 7.18 -1.64 -8.91
N VAL A 209 7.92 -2.05 -7.88
CA VAL A 209 8.78 -3.24 -7.91
C VAL A 209 7.99 -4.53 -7.69
N GLY A 210 7.02 -4.51 -6.78
CA GLY A 210 6.26 -5.66 -6.32
C GLY A 210 5.05 -5.99 -7.19
N HIS A 211 4.57 -5.05 -8.01
CA HIS A 211 3.40 -5.25 -8.85
C HIS A 211 3.63 -4.84 -10.31
N PHE A 212 3.89 -3.55 -10.59
CA PHE A 212 4.01 -3.05 -11.96
C PHE A 212 5.14 -3.69 -12.76
N ARG A 213 6.24 -4.06 -12.13
CA ARG A 213 7.31 -4.86 -12.75
C ARG A 213 6.80 -6.18 -13.36
N TYR A 214 5.74 -6.75 -12.80
CA TYR A 214 5.10 -7.97 -13.32
C TYR A 214 3.91 -7.67 -14.22
N LEU A 215 3.21 -6.56 -13.98
CA LEU A 215 2.08 -6.13 -14.81
C LEU A 215 2.52 -5.63 -16.19
N ALA A 216 3.63 -4.89 -16.26
CA ALA A 216 4.09 -4.25 -17.50
C ALA A 216 4.40 -5.28 -18.62
N PRO A 217 5.10 -6.40 -18.36
CA PRO A 217 5.27 -7.46 -19.36
C PRO A 217 3.96 -8.06 -19.85
N LEU A 218 2.97 -8.30 -18.95
CA LEU A 218 1.65 -8.81 -19.34
C LEU A 218 0.92 -7.82 -20.28
N CYS A 219 1.04 -6.52 -20.00
CA CYS A 219 0.46 -5.48 -20.86
C CYS A 219 1.19 -5.37 -22.20
N ALA A 220 2.51 -5.56 -22.24
CA ALA A 220 3.27 -5.56 -23.48
C ALA A 220 2.86 -6.74 -24.36
N GLU A 221 2.80 -7.94 -23.78
CA GLU A 221 2.51 -9.18 -24.49
C GLU A 221 1.05 -9.26 -24.98
N GLN A 222 0.08 -8.93 -24.12
CA GLN A 222 -1.33 -9.23 -24.38
C GLN A 222 -2.20 -8.01 -24.67
N LEU A 223 -1.67 -6.79 -24.44
CA LEU A 223 -2.37 -5.54 -24.73
C LEU A 223 -1.66 -4.66 -25.75
N GLY A 224 -0.47 -5.06 -26.22
CA GLY A 224 0.34 -4.30 -27.16
C GLY A 224 0.81 -2.95 -26.61
N VAL A 225 0.95 -2.82 -25.27
CA VAL A 225 1.45 -1.60 -24.61
C VAL A 225 2.90 -1.83 -24.18
N PRO A 226 3.90 -1.29 -24.91
CA PRO A 226 5.30 -1.49 -24.56
C PRO A 226 5.61 -1.02 -23.14
N GLU A 227 6.55 -1.69 -22.46
CA GLU A 227 6.92 -1.35 -21.09
C GLU A 227 7.35 0.12 -20.93
N THR A 228 8.04 0.68 -21.92
CA THR A 228 8.41 2.11 -21.96
C THR A 228 7.19 3.02 -21.89
N GLN A 229 6.14 2.70 -22.66
CA GLN A 229 4.88 3.44 -22.64
C GLN A 229 4.13 3.24 -21.31
N PHE A 230 4.11 2.01 -20.78
CA PHE A 230 3.51 1.71 -19.48
C PHE A 230 4.10 2.58 -18.37
N TRP A 231 5.43 2.61 -18.26
CA TRP A 231 6.13 3.41 -17.23
C TRP A 231 6.00 4.91 -17.47
N ALA A 232 6.00 5.37 -18.73
CA ALA A 232 5.74 6.77 -19.06
C ALA A 232 4.34 7.23 -18.63
N MET A 233 3.31 6.39 -18.83
CA MET A 233 1.95 6.69 -18.36
C MET A 233 1.84 6.72 -16.83
N ALA A 234 2.52 5.80 -16.13
CA ALA A 234 2.57 5.81 -14.67
C ALA A 234 3.28 7.07 -14.14
N ARG A 235 4.41 7.46 -14.76
CA ARG A 235 5.11 8.72 -14.47
C ARG A 235 4.20 9.92 -14.69
N GLN A 236 3.48 9.96 -15.81
CA GLN A 236 2.58 11.06 -16.12
C GLN A 236 1.43 11.18 -15.10
N SER A 237 0.88 10.06 -14.62
CA SER A 237 -0.13 10.08 -13.54
C SER A 237 0.41 10.74 -12.26
N ILE A 238 1.66 10.45 -11.88
CA ILE A 238 2.33 11.08 -10.74
C ILE A 238 2.51 12.58 -10.97
N LEU A 239 3.03 12.98 -12.14
CA LEU A 239 3.29 14.39 -12.47
C LEU A 239 2.00 15.21 -12.53
N ASP A 240 0.94 14.66 -13.14
CA ASP A 240 -0.36 15.31 -13.22
C ASP A 240 -0.98 15.48 -11.83
N PHE A 241 -0.84 14.46 -10.96
CA PHE A 241 -1.22 14.57 -9.56
C PHE A 241 -0.43 15.66 -8.83
N GLN A 242 0.92 15.67 -8.93
CA GLN A 242 1.77 16.67 -8.29
C GLN A 242 1.42 18.10 -8.77
N GLY A 243 1.14 18.27 -10.06
CA GLY A 243 0.70 19.54 -10.63
C GLY A 243 -0.62 20.03 -10.06
N GLY A 244 -1.63 19.15 -9.97
CA GLY A 244 -2.92 19.47 -9.35
C GLY A 244 -2.80 19.75 -7.84
N PHE A 245 -2.11 18.87 -7.12
CA PHE A 245 -1.86 18.98 -5.68
C PHE A 245 -1.11 20.26 -5.35
N GLY A 246 -0.06 20.59 -6.09
CA GLY A 246 0.75 21.80 -5.87
C GLY A 246 -0.01 23.10 -6.13
N ARG A 247 -1.05 23.08 -6.98
CA ARG A 247 -1.98 24.23 -7.14
C ARG A 247 -2.93 24.34 -5.95
N ARG A 248 -3.44 23.22 -5.44
CA ARG A 248 -4.40 23.19 -4.32
C ARG A 248 -3.74 23.43 -2.95
N PHE A 249 -2.50 22.97 -2.77
CA PHE A 249 -1.72 23.09 -1.54
C PHE A 249 -0.32 23.64 -1.81
N PRO A 250 -0.18 24.93 -2.20
CA PRO A 250 1.13 25.49 -2.59
C PRO A 250 2.20 25.37 -1.51
N GLY A 251 1.83 25.51 -0.24
CA GLY A 251 2.75 25.37 0.91
C GLY A 251 3.29 23.95 1.13
N LEU A 252 2.73 22.94 0.48
CA LEU A 252 3.15 21.54 0.62
C LEU A 252 4.02 21.03 -0.54
N ARG A 253 4.35 21.87 -1.53
CA ARG A 253 5.15 21.46 -2.70
C ARG A 253 6.53 20.92 -2.36
N GLY A 254 7.13 21.36 -1.25
CA GLY A 254 8.41 20.84 -0.76
C GLY A 254 8.41 19.33 -0.52
N ARG A 255 7.24 18.75 -0.21
CA ARG A 255 7.10 17.31 0.02
C ARG A 255 7.36 16.46 -1.22
N PHE A 256 7.26 17.02 -2.42
CA PHE A 256 7.63 16.27 -3.64
C PHE A 256 9.11 15.89 -3.63
N ALA A 257 9.99 16.73 -3.09
CA ALA A 257 11.41 16.42 -2.93
C ALA A 257 11.65 15.44 -1.77
N GLU A 258 10.97 15.61 -0.63
CA GLU A 258 11.10 14.73 0.53
C GLU A 258 10.69 13.27 0.19
N TYR A 259 9.59 13.12 -0.54
CA TYR A 259 9.05 11.84 -0.98
C TYR A 259 9.24 11.65 -2.49
N ASP A 260 10.43 11.96 -3.01
CA ASP A 260 10.73 11.86 -4.44
C ASP A 260 10.63 10.41 -4.96
N LEU A 261 9.57 10.14 -5.74
CA LEU A 261 9.31 8.87 -6.42
C LEU A 261 9.95 8.79 -7.82
N LEU A 262 10.48 9.92 -8.32
CA LEU A 262 11.03 10.07 -9.66
C LEU A 262 12.56 10.14 -9.65
N ALA A 263 13.19 9.95 -8.49
CA ALA A 263 14.63 9.84 -8.32
C ALA A 263 15.22 8.81 -9.31
N PRO A 264 16.44 9.04 -9.85
CA PRO A 264 17.04 8.21 -10.90
C PRO A 264 17.25 6.76 -10.48
N GLU A 265 17.46 6.53 -9.18
CA GLU A 265 17.73 5.23 -8.61
C GLU A 265 16.84 4.96 -7.39
N ILE A 266 16.45 3.71 -7.23
CA ILE A 266 15.68 3.23 -6.09
C ILE A 266 16.50 2.22 -5.29
N PRO A 267 16.49 2.29 -3.94
CA PRO A 267 17.09 1.26 -3.10
C PRO A 267 16.54 -0.14 -3.42
N ARG A 268 17.44 -1.14 -3.45
CA ARG A 268 17.08 -2.53 -3.75
C ARG A 268 16.82 -3.31 -2.47
N TYR A 269 15.62 -3.84 -2.30
CA TYR A 269 15.25 -4.70 -1.17
C TYR A 269 15.14 -6.17 -1.60
N ALA A 270 16.19 -6.95 -1.32
CA ALA A 270 16.28 -8.34 -1.76
C ALA A 270 15.55 -9.32 -0.81
N LEU A 271 14.21 -9.36 -0.89
CA LEU A 271 13.34 -10.17 -0.01
C LEU A 271 13.77 -11.64 0.08
N ASN A 272 14.07 -12.29 -1.06
CA ASN A 272 14.49 -13.70 -1.07
C ASN A 272 15.85 -13.91 -0.41
N ARG A 273 16.82 -13.04 -0.69
CA ARG A 273 18.15 -13.10 -0.05
C ARG A 273 18.02 -12.90 1.45
N ASP A 274 17.20 -11.95 1.85
CA ASP A 274 16.97 -11.68 3.27
C ASP A 274 16.34 -12.91 3.96
N ARG A 275 15.32 -13.52 3.34
CA ARG A 275 14.73 -14.75 3.90
C ARG A 275 15.72 -15.91 4.00
N ILE A 276 16.43 -16.20 2.91
CA ILE A 276 17.23 -17.42 2.78
C ILE A 276 18.57 -17.29 3.52
N VAL A 277 19.21 -16.12 3.46
CA VAL A 277 20.59 -15.93 3.93
C VAL A 277 20.65 -15.22 5.27
N VAL A 278 19.88 -14.14 5.44
CA VAL A 278 20.00 -13.22 6.58
C VAL A 278 19.13 -13.68 7.76
N THR A 279 17.83 -13.87 7.53
CA THR A 279 16.88 -14.25 8.57
C THR A 279 16.82 -15.74 8.79
N ARG A 280 16.96 -16.52 7.71
CA ARG A 280 16.80 -17.98 7.71
C ARG A 280 15.47 -18.34 8.37
N TYR A 281 15.42 -19.47 9.06
CA TYR A 281 14.24 -19.97 9.76
C TYR A 281 14.46 -20.00 11.28
N GLY A 282 15.30 -19.08 11.80
CA GLY A 282 15.63 -19.02 13.22
C GLY A 282 14.67 -18.15 14.03
N ASP A 283 14.57 -18.48 15.32
CA ASP A 283 13.75 -17.77 16.30
C ASP A 283 14.41 -16.44 16.70
N ARG A 284 13.58 -15.41 16.90
CA ARG A 284 14.04 -14.05 17.25
C ARG A 284 13.09 -13.39 18.22
N ALA A 285 13.63 -12.64 19.17
CA ALA A 285 12.85 -11.82 20.09
C ALA A 285 12.05 -10.73 19.35
N LEU A 286 12.59 -10.19 18.25
CA LEU A 286 12.00 -9.11 17.48
C LEU A 286 11.92 -9.44 15.98
N ARG A 287 10.96 -8.79 15.29
CA ARG A 287 10.85 -8.85 13.84
C ARG A 287 12.09 -8.23 13.19
N HIS A 288 12.58 -8.87 12.12
CA HIS A 288 13.76 -8.39 11.39
C HIS A 288 13.41 -7.20 10.50
N ALA A 289 14.14 -6.10 10.66
CA ALA A 289 14.06 -4.96 9.75
C ALA A 289 14.89 -5.25 8.49
N LEU A 290 14.26 -5.14 7.32
CA LEU A 290 14.92 -5.34 6.06
C LEU A 290 15.81 -4.13 5.71
N CYS A 291 17.05 -4.38 5.32
CA CYS A 291 17.98 -3.35 4.86
C CYS A 291 18.15 -3.42 3.33
N PRO A 292 18.24 -2.27 2.65
CA PRO A 292 18.52 -2.26 1.22
C PRO A 292 19.93 -2.76 0.92
N ASN A 293 20.14 -3.35 -0.26
CA ASN A 293 21.42 -3.85 -0.73
C ASN A 293 21.78 -3.30 -2.12
N GLY A 294 22.22 -2.04 -2.16
CA GLY A 294 22.51 -1.31 -3.39
C GLY A 294 21.24 -0.68 -3.98
N VAL A 295 21.31 -0.34 -5.26
CA VAL A 295 20.26 0.42 -5.97
C VAL A 295 19.92 -0.20 -7.31
N LEU A 296 18.77 0.18 -7.88
CA LEU A 296 18.31 -0.17 -9.21
C LEU A 296 17.91 1.11 -9.96
N PRO A 297 18.04 1.15 -11.30
CA PRO A 297 17.51 2.26 -12.08
C PRO A 297 15.99 2.35 -11.92
N ASN A 298 15.48 3.54 -11.69
CA ASN A 298 14.05 3.79 -11.58
C ASN A 298 13.43 3.90 -12.99
N PRO A 299 12.51 3.02 -13.40
CA PRO A 299 11.85 3.13 -14.70
C PRO A 299 11.02 4.41 -14.83
N LEU A 300 10.59 5.00 -13.71
CA LEU A 300 9.89 6.29 -13.70
C LEU A 300 10.81 7.48 -13.91
N ALA A 301 12.15 7.34 -13.84
CA ALA A 301 13.06 8.47 -14.01
C ALA A 301 13.38 8.80 -15.48
N ARG A 302 13.18 7.83 -16.39
CA ARG A 302 13.49 7.99 -17.81
C ARG A 302 12.40 8.82 -18.50
N GLN A 303 12.82 9.72 -19.38
CA GLN A 303 11.96 10.50 -20.29
C GLN A 303 11.90 9.81 -21.64
#